data_AF-A0A517VML0-F1
#
_entry.id   AF-A0A517VML0-F1
#
_cell.length_a   1.000
_cell.length_b   1.000
_cell.length_c   1.000
_cell.angle_alpha   90.00
_cell.angle_beta   90.00
_cell.angle_gamma   90.00
#
_symmetry.space_group_name_H-M   'P 1'
#
loop_
_entity.id
_entity.type
_entity.pdbx_description
1 polymer ?
#
loop_
_entity_poly.entity_id
_entity_poly.type
_entity_poly.pdbx_seq_one_letter_code
_entity_poly.pdbx_strand_id
1 'polypeptide(L)'
;MTERFSNYQVTPSFKNSLEGMVAWYKRNFEKLPDQKHLKPEGVRPPIRYCTLQPYSTYIVKRYPSDSYDYDGDLRSNQEYAVMVDGDNPVPVAVMHLEPYGNHKQLVSFKGDIISGEIKLVLGGNETDPISLLSQNATSENITAALEKLPSIGRNNVAVTVYPGRWLIEFIGDLAGQSFEPFVVDRPEAAVFETHVLETRWNDSRRVEKLHYPIPLIGEWDGDDDAINDAVAAGSFGTANWFPGVGYMSNLNECRDFNGDGTPEL
;
A
#
# COMPACT_ATOMS: atom_id res chain seq x y z
N MET A 1 -21.90 33.15 12.49
CA MET A 1 -21.39 33.51 11.15
C MET A 1 -21.82 32.41 10.19
N THR A 2 -23.15 32.22 10.06
CA THR A 2 -23.78 31.02 9.51
C THR A 2 -25.11 31.39 8.86
N GLU A 3 -25.06 32.35 7.96
CA GLU A 3 -26.13 32.56 6.98
C GLU A 3 -25.48 32.95 5.66
N ARG A 4 -25.95 32.31 4.58
CA ARG A 4 -25.85 32.69 3.15
C ARG A 4 -25.28 31.60 2.25
N PHE A 5 -25.98 30.48 2.09
CA PHE A 5 -25.99 29.74 0.81
C PHE A 5 -27.34 29.02 0.51
N SER A 6 -28.44 29.33 1.22
CA SER A 6 -29.69 28.55 1.08
C SER A 6 -30.56 28.86 -0.15
N ASN A 7 -30.19 29.82 -1.01
CA ASN A 7 -31.11 30.34 -2.02
C ASN A 7 -30.65 30.20 -3.48
N TYR A 8 -29.60 29.44 -3.78
CA TYR A 8 -29.29 29.09 -5.16
C TYR A 8 -30.20 27.95 -5.62
N GLN A 9 -31.42 28.30 -6.05
CA GLN A 9 -32.27 27.36 -6.76
C GLN A 9 -31.68 27.14 -8.16
N VAL A 10 -31.26 25.91 -8.43
CA VAL A 10 -30.85 25.48 -9.77
C VAL A 10 -32.06 25.65 -10.68
N THR A 11 -31.91 26.47 -11.72
CA THR A 11 -33.02 26.67 -12.65
C THR A 11 -33.35 25.35 -13.35
N PRO A 12 -34.64 25.06 -13.63
CA PRO A 12 -35.03 23.87 -14.39
C PRO A 12 -34.29 23.78 -15.73
N SER A 13 -33.95 24.92 -16.35
CA SER A 13 -33.17 24.98 -17.58
C SER A 13 -31.74 24.45 -17.43
N PHE A 14 -31.06 24.76 -16.31
CA PHE A 14 -29.73 24.26 -16.03
C PHE A 14 -29.76 22.76 -15.75
N LYS A 15 -30.72 22.29 -14.96
CA LYS A 15 -30.92 20.87 -14.67
C LYS A 15 -31.16 20.07 -15.97
N ASN A 16 -32.06 20.53 -16.82
CA ASN A 16 -32.36 19.87 -18.09
C ASN A 16 -31.15 19.87 -19.05
N SER A 17 -30.36 20.95 -19.04
CA SER A 17 -29.12 21.02 -19.83
C SER A 17 -28.10 20.00 -19.33
N LEU A 18 -27.92 19.88 -18.01
CA LEU A 18 -27.02 18.93 -17.39
C LEU A 18 -27.44 17.48 -17.68
N GLU A 19 -28.72 17.17 -17.53
CA GLU A 19 -29.28 15.85 -17.85
C GLU A 19 -29.11 15.53 -19.34
N GLY A 20 -29.30 16.52 -20.22
CA GLY A 20 -29.06 16.38 -21.66
C GLY A 20 -27.59 16.08 -21.98
N MET A 21 -26.65 16.77 -21.33
CA MET A 21 -25.20 16.51 -21.47
C MET A 21 -24.82 15.11 -20.98
N VAL A 22 -25.29 14.69 -19.81
CA VAL A 22 -25.03 13.35 -19.26
C VAL A 22 -25.61 12.27 -20.17
N ALA A 23 -26.84 12.45 -20.66
CA ALA A 23 -27.47 11.50 -21.55
C ALA A 23 -26.78 11.43 -22.92
N TRP A 24 -26.33 12.56 -23.46
CA TRP A 24 -25.52 12.59 -24.67
C TRP A 24 -24.19 11.89 -24.46
N TYR A 25 -23.50 12.16 -23.35
CA TYR A 25 -22.22 11.53 -23.02
C TYR A 25 -22.37 10.01 -22.92
N LYS A 26 -23.32 9.50 -22.15
CA LYS A 26 -23.58 8.05 -22.01
C LYS A 26 -23.85 7.36 -23.35
N ARG A 27 -24.62 8.01 -24.24
CA ARG A 27 -24.97 7.44 -25.56
C ARG A 27 -23.82 7.42 -26.55
N ASN A 28 -22.86 8.33 -26.40
CA ASN A 28 -21.79 8.53 -27.37
C ASN A 28 -20.42 8.13 -26.83
N PHE A 29 -20.32 7.72 -25.57
CA PHE A 29 -19.06 7.40 -24.90
C PHE A 29 -18.20 6.40 -25.68
N GLU A 30 -18.83 5.32 -26.17
CA GLU A 30 -18.16 4.26 -26.95
C GLU A 30 -17.86 4.66 -28.41
N LYS A 31 -18.49 5.73 -28.90
CA LYS A 31 -18.32 6.25 -30.27
C LYS A 31 -17.31 7.38 -30.35
N LEU A 32 -16.77 7.81 -29.22
CA LEU A 32 -15.69 8.78 -29.19
C LEU A 32 -14.45 8.14 -29.85
N PRO A 33 -13.83 8.82 -30.84
CA PRO A 33 -12.67 8.28 -31.53
C PRO A 33 -11.57 7.96 -30.52
N ASP A 34 -11.02 6.75 -30.67
CA ASP A 34 -9.94 6.12 -29.89
C ASP A 34 -9.46 6.94 -28.67
N GLN A 35 -10.04 6.67 -27.49
CA GLN A 35 -9.64 7.28 -26.22
C GLN A 35 -8.19 6.96 -25.83
N LYS A 36 -7.46 6.12 -26.59
CA LYS A 36 -6.02 5.90 -26.36
C LYS A 36 -5.18 7.17 -26.46
N HIS A 37 -5.64 8.18 -27.20
CA HIS A 37 -4.93 9.47 -27.36
C HIS A 37 -5.51 10.62 -26.52
N LEU A 38 -6.65 10.37 -25.85
CA LEU A 38 -7.26 11.29 -24.87
C LEU A 38 -6.96 10.87 -23.42
N LYS A 39 -5.84 10.18 -23.18
CA LYS A 39 -5.12 10.43 -21.92
C LYS A 39 -4.45 11.78 -22.15
N PRO A 40 -5.00 12.90 -21.66
CA PRO A 40 -4.25 14.13 -21.76
C PRO A 40 -2.88 13.86 -21.16
N GLU A 41 -1.85 14.38 -21.80
CA GLU A 41 -0.56 14.71 -21.19
C GLU A 41 -0.76 15.78 -20.09
N GLY A 42 -1.90 15.73 -19.39
CA GLY A 42 -2.35 16.60 -18.35
C GLY A 42 -1.86 16.07 -17.02
N VAL A 43 -1.56 17.02 -16.15
CA VAL A 43 -1.20 16.80 -14.76
C VAL A 43 -2.21 15.83 -14.14
N ARG A 44 -1.76 14.63 -13.75
CA ARG A 44 -2.55 13.75 -12.89
C ARG A 44 -2.47 14.26 -11.46
N PRO A 45 -3.54 14.10 -10.66
CA PRO A 45 -3.47 14.48 -9.26
C PRO A 45 -2.39 13.67 -8.53
N PRO A 46 -1.79 14.23 -7.47
CA PRO A 46 -0.92 13.46 -6.59
C PRO A 46 -1.66 12.26 -6.01
N ILE A 47 -0.93 11.18 -5.79
CA ILE A 47 -1.45 9.95 -5.21
C ILE A 47 -0.82 9.71 -3.85
N ARG A 48 -1.60 9.09 -2.95
CA ARG A 48 -1.04 8.30 -1.85
C ARG A 48 -0.96 6.86 -2.31
N TYR A 49 0.07 6.15 -1.92
CA TYR A 49 0.27 4.77 -2.37
C TYR A 49 0.80 3.86 -1.27
N CYS A 50 0.75 2.56 -1.52
CA CYS A 50 1.41 1.48 -0.80
C CYS A 50 2.29 0.68 -1.76
N THR A 51 3.57 0.45 -1.45
CA THR A 51 4.44 -0.37 -2.30
C THR A 51 4.03 -1.84 -2.27
N LEU A 52 4.00 -2.48 -3.44
CA LEU A 52 3.65 -3.90 -3.53
C LEU A 52 4.88 -4.81 -3.62
N GLN A 53 6.04 -4.23 -3.92
CA GLN A 53 7.31 -4.93 -4.05
C GLN A 53 8.41 -4.11 -3.39
N PRO A 54 9.48 -4.76 -2.91
CA PRO A 54 10.66 -4.04 -2.46
C PRO A 54 11.34 -3.37 -3.67
N TYR A 55 12.03 -2.28 -3.41
CA TYR A 55 12.78 -1.52 -4.39
C TYR A 55 14.09 -1.06 -3.78
N SER A 56 15.21 -1.23 -4.48
CA SER A 56 16.48 -0.61 -4.11
C SER A 56 17.19 -0.18 -5.39
N THR A 57 17.98 0.89 -5.28
CA THR A 57 18.91 1.33 -6.35
C THR A 57 20.17 0.47 -6.39
N TYR A 58 20.49 -0.25 -5.32
CA TYR A 58 21.65 -1.13 -5.20
C TYR A 58 21.27 -2.49 -4.62
N ILE A 59 21.89 -3.56 -5.11
CA ILE A 59 21.88 -4.87 -4.43
C ILE A 59 23.28 -5.26 -4.03
N VAL A 60 23.39 -6.01 -2.94
CA VAL A 60 24.63 -6.66 -2.55
C VAL A 60 24.78 -7.97 -3.33
N LYS A 61 25.93 -8.17 -3.95
CA LYS A 61 26.32 -9.44 -4.57
C LYS A 61 27.57 -9.97 -3.89
N ARG A 62 27.74 -11.29 -3.90
CA ARG A 62 28.99 -11.95 -3.51
C ARG A 62 29.80 -12.30 -4.75
N TYR A 63 31.10 -12.03 -4.69
CA TYR A 63 32.02 -12.48 -5.71
C TYR A 63 32.10 -14.02 -5.72
N PRO A 64 32.19 -14.66 -6.89
CA PRO A 64 32.45 -16.09 -7.01
C PRO A 64 33.70 -16.53 -6.25
N SER A 65 33.78 -17.81 -5.93
CA SER A 65 34.87 -18.36 -5.10
C SER A 65 36.27 -18.23 -5.74
N ASP A 66 36.33 -17.96 -7.03
CA ASP A 66 37.53 -17.80 -7.87
C ASP A 66 37.73 -16.37 -8.41
N SER A 67 37.06 -15.37 -7.82
CA SER A 67 37.17 -13.99 -8.27
C SER A 67 38.45 -13.32 -7.74
N TYR A 68 39.13 -12.60 -8.63
CA TYR A 68 40.26 -11.72 -8.32
C TYR A 68 39.98 -10.31 -8.83
N ASP A 69 40.53 -9.28 -8.18
CA ASP A 69 40.48 -7.91 -8.70
C ASP A 69 41.63 -7.60 -9.67
N TYR A 70 41.71 -6.34 -10.10
CA TYR A 70 42.66 -5.90 -11.12
C TYR A 70 44.12 -5.91 -10.64
N ASP A 71 44.37 -5.81 -9.34
CA ASP A 71 45.67 -5.92 -8.70
C ASP A 71 46.03 -7.35 -8.26
N GLY A 72 45.09 -8.30 -8.41
CA GLY A 72 45.34 -9.74 -8.27
C GLY A 72 45.07 -10.28 -6.86
N ASP A 73 44.38 -9.51 -6.03
CA ASP A 73 43.93 -9.95 -4.71
C ASP A 73 42.67 -10.81 -4.83
N LEU A 74 42.61 -11.88 -4.03
CA LEU A 74 41.48 -12.81 -4.00
C LEU A 74 40.28 -12.12 -3.35
N ARG A 75 39.19 -11.97 -4.12
CA ARG A 75 37.90 -11.42 -3.64
C ARG A 75 36.84 -12.48 -3.36
N SER A 76 37.24 -13.74 -3.26
CA SER A 76 36.36 -14.88 -3.00
C SER A 76 35.40 -14.61 -1.83
N ASN A 77 34.09 -14.70 -2.10
CA ASN A 77 33.00 -14.45 -1.15
C ASN A 77 32.92 -13.04 -0.54
N GLN A 78 33.70 -12.08 -1.03
CA GLN A 78 33.54 -10.68 -0.63
C GLN A 78 32.24 -10.13 -1.21
N GLU A 79 31.57 -9.30 -0.42
CA GLU A 79 30.37 -8.58 -0.82
C GLU A 79 30.72 -7.27 -1.52
N TYR A 80 29.92 -6.93 -2.53
CA TYR A 80 30.03 -5.66 -3.24
C TYR A 80 28.66 -5.16 -3.65
N ALA A 81 28.47 -3.85 -3.58
CA ALA A 81 27.27 -3.19 -4.05
C ALA A 81 27.27 -3.08 -5.57
N VAL A 82 26.16 -3.44 -6.20
CA VAL A 82 25.92 -3.27 -7.63
C VAL A 82 24.70 -2.40 -7.80
N MET A 83 24.82 -1.31 -8.56
CA MET A 83 23.68 -0.52 -8.98
C MET A 83 22.74 -1.42 -9.79
N VAL A 84 21.51 -1.57 -9.34
CA VAL A 84 20.44 -2.25 -10.08
C VAL A 84 19.55 -1.24 -10.77
N ASP A 85 18.51 -1.74 -11.44
CA ASP A 85 17.53 -1.01 -12.25
C ASP A 85 16.77 0.10 -11.48
N GLY A 86 17.47 1.11 -10.97
CA GLY A 86 16.89 2.27 -10.30
C GLY A 86 15.99 3.13 -11.21
N ASP A 87 16.01 2.84 -12.51
CA ASP A 87 15.13 3.48 -13.49
C ASP A 87 13.80 2.72 -13.68
N ASN A 88 13.71 1.46 -13.22
CA ASN A 88 12.51 0.64 -13.40
C ASN A 88 11.45 1.02 -12.35
N PRO A 89 10.24 1.40 -12.79
CA PRO A 89 9.18 1.74 -11.85
C PRO A 89 8.61 0.48 -11.20
N VAL A 90 8.28 0.59 -9.92
CA VAL A 90 7.68 -0.50 -9.15
C VAL A 90 6.16 -0.39 -9.06
N PRO A 91 5.44 -1.51 -8.93
CA PRO A 91 4.00 -1.50 -8.75
C PRO A 91 3.63 -0.98 -7.36
N VAL A 92 2.68 -0.05 -7.31
CA VAL A 92 2.12 0.48 -6.07
C VAL A 92 0.60 0.45 -6.10
N ALA A 93 -0.02 0.08 -4.99
CA ALA A 93 -1.45 0.22 -4.81
C ALA A 93 -1.78 1.67 -4.47
N VAL A 94 -2.69 2.29 -5.22
CA VAL A 94 -3.12 3.65 -4.97
C VAL A 94 -4.17 3.66 -3.86
N MET A 95 -4.02 4.61 -2.94
CA MET A 95 -4.99 4.89 -1.89
C MET A 95 -5.72 6.20 -2.17
N HIS A 96 -6.99 6.28 -1.78
CA HIS A 96 -7.77 7.52 -1.81
C HIS A 96 -8.31 7.86 -0.43
N LEU A 97 -8.48 9.16 -0.17
CA LEU A 97 -9.03 9.64 1.08
C LEU A 97 -10.56 9.53 1.05
N GLU A 98 -11.14 8.91 2.07
CA GLU A 98 -12.57 8.83 2.30
C GLU A 98 -12.92 9.50 3.63
N PRO A 99 -13.11 10.83 3.66
CA PRO A 99 -13.35 11.55 4.91
C PRO A 99 -14.66 11.18 5.60
N TYR A 100 -15.61 10.60 4.85
CA TYR A 100 -16.92 10.14 5.31
C TYR A 100 -17.15 8.66 4.98
N GLY A 101 -16.07 7.90 4.78
CA GLY A 101 -16.14 6.47 4.53
C GLY A 101 -16.51 5.68 5.78
N ASN A 102 -16.66 4.36 5.64
CA ASN A 102 -16.83 3.50 6.79
C ASN A 102 -15.56 3.48 7.66
N HIS A 103 -15.71 3.01 8.90
CA HIS A 103 -14.58 2.78 9.79
C HIS A 103 -13.62 1.77 9.16
N LYS A 104 -12.35 2.15 9.07
CA LYS A 104 -11.25 1.30 8.63
C LYS A 104 -10.18 1.24 9.69
N GLN A 105 -9.62 0.05 9.87
CA GLN A 105 -8.47 -0.18 10.72
C GLN A 105 -7.35 -0.78 9.88
N LEU A 106 -6.15 -0.24 10.08
CA LEU A 106 -4.93 -0.71 9.45
C LEU A 106 -4.12 -1.46 10.49
N VAL A 107 -4.00 -2.77 10.30
CA VAL A 107 -3.10 -3.64 11.08
C VAL A 107 -1.75 -3.63 10.38
N SER A 108 -0.68 -3.27 11.08
CA SER A 108 0.69 -3.22 10.54
C SER A 108 1.60 -4.12 11.37
N PHE A 109 2.44 -4.89 10.70
CA PHE A 109 3.43 -5.77 11.30
C PHE A 109 4.83 -5.13 11.17
N LYS A 110 5.62 -5.11 12.23
CA LYS A 110 6.95 -4.48 12.23
C LYS A 110 7.99 -5.46 12.77
N GLY A 111 9.06 -5.68 12.04
CA GLY A 111 10.13 -6.61 12.40
C GLY A 111 10.62 -7.38 11.19
N ASP A 112 11.81 -7.96 11.34
CA ASP A 112 12.56 -8.59 10.25
C ASP A 112 11.99 -9.97 9.90
N ILE A 113 11.56 -10.70 10.93
CA ILE A 113 10.98 -12.04 10.79
C ILE A 113 9.52 -11.98 11.23
N ILE A 114 8.62 -11.88 10.25
CA ILE A 114 7.18 -11.89 10.49
C ILE A 114 6.64 -13.27 10.09
N SER A 115 6.43 -14.13 11.07
CA SER A 115 5.94 -15.50 10.85
C SER A 115 5.07 -15.98 12.00
N GLY A 116 4.41 -17.12 11.80
CA GLY A 116 3.53 -17.74 12.79
C GLY A 116 2.05 -17.45 12.55
N GLU A 117 1.26 -17.56 13.60
CA GLU A 117 -0.18 -17.33 13.57
C GLU A 117 -0.55 -16.29 14.62
N ILE A 118 -1.52 -15.44 14.29
CA ILE A 118 -2.05 -14.43 15.22
C ILE A 118 -3.57 -14.58 15.35
N LYS A 119 -4.15 -13.97 16.38
CA LYS A 119 -5.60 -13.76 16.43
C LYS A 119 -5.91 -12.27 16.49
N LEU A 120 -7.02 -11.88 15.88
CA LEU A 120 -7.57 -10.53 16.01
C LEU A 120 -8.70 -10.56 17.03
N VAL A 121 -8.63 -9.67 18.02
CA VAL A 121 -9.61 -9.57 19.11
C VAL A 121 -10.37 -8.26 18.99
N LEU A 122 -11.70 -8.34 18.92
CA LEU A 122 -12.59 -7.18 18.84
C LEU A 122 -13.76 -7.32 19.80
N GLY A 123 -13.88 -6.38 20.75
CA GLY A 123 -14.98 -6.38 21.72
C GLY A 123 -15.04 -7.66 22.56
N GLY A 124 -13.90 -8.29 22.83
CA GLY A 124 -13.78 -9.53 23.60
C GLY A 124 -14.00 -10.83 22.80
N ASN A 125 -14.32 -10.76 21.50
CA ASN A 125 -14.35 -11.94 20.63
C ASN A 125 -13.03 -12.06 19.86
N GLU A 126 -12.50 -13.28 19.75
CA GLU A 126 -11.25 -13.58 19.04
C GLU A 126 -11.49 -14.41 17.79
N THR A 127 -10.70 -14.18 16.75
CA THR A 127 -10.75 -15.00 15.54
C THR A 127 -10.13 -16.37 15.80
N ASP A 128 -10.40 -17.33 14.92
CA ASP A 128 -9.50 -18.47 14.76
C ASP A 128 -8.07 -17.96 14.42
N PRO A 129 -7.01 -18.73 14.71
CA PRO A 129 -5.64 -18.37 14.33
C PRO A 129 -5.52 -18.09 12.82
N ILE A 130 -4.88 -16.98 12.49
CA ILE A 130 -4.61 -16.51 11.12
C ILE A 130 -3.12 -16.64 10.87
N SER A 131 -2.75 -17.48 9.91
CA SER A 131 -1.36 -17.65 9.48
C SER A 131 -0.85 -16.40 8.77
N LEU A 132 0.34 -15.94 9.17
CA LEU A 132 1.04 -14.79 8.60
C LEU A 132 1.84 -15.13 7.33
N LEU A 133 1.92 -16.40 6.96
CA LEU A 133 2.59 -16.82 5.71
C LEU A 133 1.79 -16.28 4.51
N SER A 134 2.45 -15.61 3.56
CA SER A 134 1.79 -14.97 2.39
C SER A 134 0.77 -15.83 1.65
N GLN A 135 1.06 -17.13 1.46
CA GLN A 135 0.14 -18.04 0.78
C GLN A 135 -1.19 -18.23 1.53
N ASN A 136 -1.20 -17.98 2.84
CA ASN A 136 -2.36 -18.14 3.71
C ASN A 136 -2.95 -16.79 4.15
N ALA A 137 -2.14 -15.74 4.23
CA ALA A 137 -2.54 -14.38 4.61
C ALA A 137 -3.27 -13.66 3.46
N THR A 138 -4.26 -14.30 2.85
CA THR A 138 -5.05 -13.73 1.75
C THR A 138 -6.25 -12.92 2.27
N SER A 139 -6.75 -12.01 1.44
CA SER A 139 -7.97 -11.24 1.75
C SER A 139 -9.15 -12.15 2.09
N GLU A 140 -9.30 -13.27 1.39
CA GLU A 140 -10.41 -14.21 1.58
C GLU A 140 -10.30 -14.94 2.91
N ASN A 141 -9.11 -15.41 3.27
CA ASN A 141 -8.89 -16.14 4.53
C ASN A 141 -9.07 -15.24 5.74
N ILE A 142 -8.53 -14.02 5.69
CA ILE A 142 -8.68 -13.04 6.77
C ILE A 142 -10.15 -12.59 6.88
N THR A 143 -10.83 -12.34 5.76
CA THR A 143 -12.27 -12.03 5.74
C THR A 143 -13.07 -13.16 6.38
N ALA A 144 -12.83 -14.42 5.98
CA ALA A 144 -13.53 -15.57 6.53
C ALA A 144 -13.28 -15.76 8.04
N ALA A 145 -12.07 -15.46 8.53
CA ALA A 145 -11.76 -15.50 9.96
C ALA A 145 -12.51 -14.41 10.74
N LEU A 146 -12.55 -13.18 10.21
CA LEU A 146 -13.25 -12.04 10.81
C LEU A 146 -14.76 -12.23 10.82
N GLU A 147 -15.35 -12.74 9.74
CA GLU A 147 -16.81 -12.95 9.63
C GLU A 147 -17.35 -14.02 10.59
N LYS A 148 -16.49 -14.88 11.14
CA LYS A 148 -16.86 -15.84 12.19
C LYS A 148 -17.07 -15.18 13.55
N LEU A 149 -16.55 -13.96 13.75
CA LEU A 149 -16.76 -13.23 15.00
C LEU A 149 -18.24 -12.87 15.15
N PRO A 150 -18.88 -13.16 16.31
CA PRO A 150 -20.27 -12.78 16.54
C PRO A 150 -20.53 -11.27 16.45
N SER A 151 -19.52 -10.46 16.75
CA SER A 151 -19.58 -8.99 16.65
C SER A 151 -19.47 -8.47 15.21
N ILE A 152 -18.98 -9.28 14.27
CA ILE A 152 -18.81 -8.88 12.87
C ILE A 152 -19.90 -9.52 12.00
N GLY A 153 -19.98 -10.85 11.99
CA GLY A 153 -20.88 -11.59 11.13
C GLY A 153 -20.52 -11.53 9.64
N ARG A 154 -21.30 -12.22 8.82
CA ARG A 154 -21.02 -12.44 7.39
C ARG A 154 -21.30 -11.19 6.53
N ASN A 155 -20.46 -10.95 5.53
CA ASN A 155 -20.50 -9.84 4.57
C ASN A 155 -20.40 -8.43 5.20
N ASN A 156 -19.84 -8.35 6.40
CA ASN A 156 -19.74 -7.11 7.18
C ASN A 156 -18.31 -6.56 7.27
N VAL A 157 -17.36 -7.16 6.57
CA VAL A 157 -15.98 -6.69 6.45
C VAL A 157 -15.46 -6.85 5.03
N ALA A 158 -14.59 -5.94 4.62
CA ALA A 158 -13.74 -6.07 3.43
C ALA A 158 -12.28 -5.92 3.84
N VAL A 159 -11.43 -6.82 3.35
CA VAL A 159 -10.00 -6.82 3.66
C VAL A 159 -9.18 -6.62 2.40
N THR A 160 -8.28 -5.63 2.43
CA THR A 160 -7.16 -5.52 1.49
C THR A 160 -5.88 -5.92 2.20
N VAL A 161 -5.13 -6.85 1.61
CA VAL A 161 -3.82 -7.27 2.09
C VAL A 161 -2.74 -6.57 1.27
N TYR A 162 -1.91 -5.81 1.96
CA TYR A 162 -0.62 -5.32 1.45
C TYR A 162 0.50 -6.12 2.11
N PRO A 163 1.73 -6.09 1.56
CA PRO A 163 2.88 -6.66 2.22
C PRO A 163 3.06 -6.09 3.64
N GLY A 164 2.69 -6.86 4.64
CA GLY A 164 2.86 -6.52 6.07
C GLY A 164 1.87 -5.54 6.62
N ARG A 165 0.77 -5.30 5.89
CA ARG A 165 -0.34 -4.49 6.36
C ARG A 165 -1.66 -5.04 5.89
N TRP A 166 -2.64 -5.07 6.79
CA TRP A 166 -4.01 -5.42 6.45
C TRP A 166 -4.89 -4.22 6.68
N LEU A 167 -5.56 -3.77 5.62
CA LEU A 167 -6.59 -2.75 5.69
C LEU A 167 -7.94 -3.44 5.81
N ILE A 168 -8.58 -3.30 6.97
CA ILE A 168 -9.88 -3.89 7.27
C ILE A 168 -10.91 -2.76 7.28
N GLU A 169 -11.92 -2.85 6.41
CA GLU A 169 -13.07 -1.94 6.37
C GLU A 169 -14.31 -2.63 6.91
N PHE A 170 -15.01 -1.99 7.85
CA PHE A 170 -16.32 -2.46 8.31
C PHE A 170 -17.40 -2.01 7.31
N ILE A 171 -18.11 -2.96 6.71
CA ILE A 171 -19.09 -2.73 5.64
C ILE A 171 -20.43 -3.38 6.00
N GLY A 172 -21.37 -3.40 5.04
CA GLY A 172 -22.65 -4.08 5.21
C GLY A 172 -23.46 -3.45 6.34
N ASP A 173 -23.90 -4.29 7.28
CA ASP A 173 -24.68 -3.85 8.44
C ASP A 173 -23.84 -3.00 9.43
N LEU A 174 -22.51 -3.09 9.34
CA LEU A 174 -21.57 -2.33 10.17
C LEU A 174 -21.11 -1.02 9.51
N ALA A 175 -21.60 -0.72 8.30
CA ALA A 175 -21.28 0.52 7.61
C ALA A 175 -21.66 1.75 8.45
N GLY A 176 -20.75 2.73 8.50
CA GLY A 176 -20.93 3.97 9.27
C GLY A 176 -20.85 3.82 10.81
N GLN A 177 -20.56 2.63 11.34
CA GLN A 177 -20.38 2.41 12.78
C GLN A 177 -18.90 2.59 13.19
N SER A 178 -18.69 3.00 14.44
CA SER A 178 -17.36 3.11 15.05
C SER A 178 -17.09 1.91 15.99
N PHE A 179 -15.84 1.50 16.08
CA PHE A 179 -15.39 0.30 16.77
C PHE A 179 -14.12 0.61 17.56
N GLU A 180 -13.82 -0.15 18.60
CA GLU A 180 -12.49 -0.07 19.22
C GLU A 180 -11.43 -0.68 18.28
N PRO A 181 -10.16 -0.25 18.35
CA PRO A 181 -9.08 -0.90 17.63
C PRO A 181 -9.00 -2.40 17.95
N PHE A 182 -8.70 -3.22 16.95
CA PHE A 182 -8.35 -4.62 17.19
C PHE A 182 -7.17 -4.72 18.17
N VAL A 183 -7.25 -5.70 19.07
CA VAL A 183 -6.09 -6.18 19.80
C VAL A 183 -5.54 -7.38 19.05
N VAL A 184 -4.23 -7.38 18.78
CA VAL A 184 -3.56 -8.51 18.13
C VAL A 184 -2.98 -9.41 19.22
N ASP A 185 -3.51 -10.62 19.31
CA ASP A 185 -2.92 -11.68 20.12
C ASP A 185 -1.84 -12.39 19.30
N ARG A 186 -0.60 -12.27 19.76
CA ARG A 186 0.60 -12.79 19.07
C ARG A 186 1.27 -13.85 19.93
N PRO A 187 1.95 -14.84 19.33
CA PRO A 187 2.72 -15.81 20.07
C PRO A 187 3.78 -15.13 20.94
N GLU A 188 4.05 -15.66 22.13
CA GLU A 188 5.08 -15.10 23.04
C GLU A 188 6.47 -15.09 22.40
N ALA A 189 6.75 -16.05 21.50
CA ALA A 189 7.99 -16.15 20.75
C ALA A 189 8.07 -15.21 19.53
N ALA A 190 7.04 -14.40 19.26
CA ALA A 190 7.03 -13.49 18.12
C ALA A 190 8.09 -12.38 18.29
N VAL A 191 8.98 -12.27 17.30
CA VAL A 191 10.03 -11.25 17.22
C VAL A 191 9.59 -10.00 16.46
N PHE A 192 8.30 -9.88 16.15
CA PHE A 192 7.71 -8.72 15.49
C PHE A 192 6.70 -8.01 16.40
N GLU A 193 6.57 -6.71 16.19
CA GLU A 193 5.57 -5.84 16.79
C GLU A 193 4.34 -5.70 15.88
N THR A 194 3.22 -5.30 16.48
CA THR A 194 1.97 -5.06 15.75
C THR A 194 1.39 -3.72 16.17
N HIS A 195 0.88 -2.98 15.19
CA HIS A 195 0.20 -1.71 15.41
C HIS A 195 -1.14 -1.72 14.70
N VAL A 196 -2.19 -1.32 15.41
CA VAL A 196 -3.53 -1.15 14.84
C VAL A 196 -3.90 0.32 14.94
N LEU A 197 -4.21 0.93 13.80
CA LEU A 197 -4.52 2.34 13.68
C LEU A 197 -5.82 2.54 12.90
N GLU A 198 -6.66 3.47 13.35
CA GLU A 198 -7.77 3.94 12.52
C GLU A 198 -7.22 4.75 11.33
N THR A 199 -7.80 4.57 10.15
CA THR A 199 -7.42 5.32 8.95
C THR A 199 -8.64 5.75 8.15
N ARG A 200 -8.51 6.89 7.45
CA ARG A 200 -9.49 7.38 6.47
C ARG A 200 -9.08 7.08 5.03
N TRP A 201 -7.97 6.39 4.83
CA TRP A 201 -7.48 6.03 3.50
C TRP A 201 -8.04 4.66 3.12
N ASN A 202 -8.63 4.57 1.93
CA ASN A 202 -9.12 3.33 1.37
C ASN A 202 -8.23 2.85 0.21
N ASP A 203 -8.31 1.56 -0.08
CA ASP A 203 -7.75 0.99 -1.29
C ASP A 203 -8.59 1.42 -2.51
N SER A 204 -7.96 2.03 -3.50
CA SER A 204 -8.64 2.37 -4.76
C SER A 204 -8.76 1.17 -5.72
N ARG A 205 -8.17 0.02 -5.37
CA ARG A 205 -8.02 -1.19 -6.19
C ARG A 205 -7.32 -0.94 -7.52
N ARG A 206 -6.55 0.15 -7.58
CA ARG A 206 -5.77 0.56 -8.74
C ARG A 206 -4.30 0.38 -8.44
N VAL A 207 -3.61 -0.32 -9.33
CA VAL A 207 -2.15 -0.41 -9.32
C VAL A 207 -1.59 0.60 -10.33
N GLU A 208 -0.60 1.37 -9.90
CA GLU A 208 0.16 2.29 -10.77
C GLU A 208 1.64 1.92 -10.73
N LYS A 209 2.39 2.44 -11.71
CA LYS A 209 3.85 2.34 -11.77
C LYS A 209 4.46 3.60 -11.16
N LEU A 210 5.39 3.42 -10.24
CA LEU A 210 6.03 4.49 -9.48
C LEU A 210 7.55 4.45 -9.64
N HIS A 211 8.14 5.58 -9.95
CA HIS A 211 9.58 5.79 -9.95
C HIS A 211 10.04 6.43 -8.64
N TYR A 212 11.26 6.13 -8.21
CA TYR A 212 11.91 6.78 -7.08
C TYR A 212 13.00 7.73 -7.59
N PRO A 213 12.83 9.07 -7.46
CA PRO A 213 13.70 10.07 -8.11
C PRO A 213 15.13 10.22 -7.57
N ILE A 214 15.64 9.32 -6.72
CA ILE A 214 16.90 9.57 -6.02
C ILE A 214 17.80 8.33 -6.15
N PRO A 215 19.09 8.49 -6.52
CA PRO A 215 20.10 7.55 -6.07
C PRO A 215 20.19 7.74 -4.56
N LEU A 216 19.29 7.07 -3.84
CA LEU A 216 19.41 6.90 -2.41
C LEU A 216 20.84 6.33 -2.22
N ILE A 217 21.69 7.12 -1.57
CA ILE A 217 23.04 6.74 -1.13
C ILE A 217 23.01 7.01 0.38
N GLY A 218 22.39 6.11 1.10
CA GLY A 218 22.45 5.92 2.52
C GLY A 218 23.82 5.39 2.89
N GLU A 219 24.26 5.80 4.07
CA GLU A 219 25.46 5.25 4.67
C GLU A 219 25.16 3.80 5.11
N TRP A 220 26.12 2.91 4.89
CA TRP A 220 26.16 1.58 5.47
C TRP A 220 26.12 1.73 7.01
N ASP A 221 25.06 1.26 7.66
CA ASP A 221 24.87 1.36 9.12
C ASP A 221 25.58 0.24 9.89
N GLY A 222 25.90 -0.86 9.22
CA GLY A 222 26.90 -1.82 9.65
C GLY A 222 26.42 -2.85 10.66
N ASP A 223 25.10 -3.05 10.78
CA ASP A 223 24.49 -4.06 11.63
C ASP A 223 23.83 -5.22 10.87
N ASP A 224 23.53 -5.11 9.57
CA ASP A 224 22.81 -6.17 8.85
C ASP A 224 23.18 -6.42 7.36
N ASP A 225 24.37 -6.00 6.92
CA ASP A 225 24.88 -6.23 5.55
C ASP A 225 23.97 -5.68 4.43
N ALA A 226 23.17 -4.66 4.73
CA ALA A 226 22.32 -4.02 3.74
C ALA A 226 22.57 -2.51 3.59
N ILE A 227 22.07 -1.94 2.49
CA ILE A 227 22.17 -0.51 2.22
C ILE A 227 20.81 0.08 2.56
N ASN A 228 20.77 1.08 3.45
CA ASN A 228 19.60 1.83 3.96
C ASN A 228 18.71 2.54 2.91
N ASP A 229 18.83 2.14 1.65
CA ASP A 229 18.25 2.76 0.45
C ASP A 229 17.17 1.91 -0.19
N ALA A 230 16.74 0.86 0.50
CA ALA A 230 15.64 0.02 0.07
C ALA A 230 14.31 0.61 0.53
N VAL A 231 13.37 0.77 -0.39
CA VAL A 231 11.97 0.89 -0.06
C VAL A 231 11.42 -0.52 0.08
N ALA A 232 11.06 -0.88 1.31
CA ALA A 232 10.42 -2.16 1.56
C ALA A 232 9.01 -2.24 0.98
N ALA A 233 8.55 -3.47 0.76
CA ALA A 233 7.17 -3.71 0.38
C ALA A 233 6.21 -3.31 1.53
N GLY A 234 5.06 -2.72 1.19
CA GLY A 234 4.07 -2.23 2.15
C GLY A 234 4.33 -0.84 2.71
N SER A 235 5.41 -0.17 2.30
CA SER A 235 5.66 1.23 2.68
C SER A 235 4.61 2.15 2.08
N PHE A 236 4.08 3.08 2.88
CA PHE A 236 3.24 4.14 2.34
C PHE A 236 4.05 5.34 1.87
N GLY A 237 3.54 6.02 0.85
CA GLY A 237 4.16 7.25 0.40
C GLY A 237 3.18 8.16 -0.35
N THR A 238 3.71 9.25 -0.87
CA THR A 238 3.02 10.11 -1.83
C THR A 238 3.83 10.21 -3.11
N ALA A 239 3.14 10.44 -4.22
CA ALA A 239 3.78 10.64 -5.51
C ALA A 239 3.11 11.75 -6.31
N ASN A 240 3.91 12.46 -7.10
CA ASN A 240 3.46 13.47 -8.05
C ASN A 240 3.64 12.95 -9.48
N TRP A 241 2.76 13.36 -10.38
CA TRP A 241 2.86 13.00 -11.80
C TRP A 241 3.71 14.00 -12.57
N PHE A 242 4.68 13.48 -13.32
CA PHE A 242 5.57 14.23 -14.20
C PHE A 242 5.32 13.84 -15.65
N PRO A 243 4.90 14.78 -16.52
CA PRO A 243 4.72 14.50 -17.95
C PRO A 243 5.99 13.90 -18.57
N GLY A 244 5.83 12.82 -19.33
CA GLY A 244 6.94 12.11 -19.97
C GLY A 244 7.67 11.09 -19.08
N VAL A 245 7.45 11.12 -17.76
CA VAL A 245 8.09 10.18 -16.83
C VAL A 245 7.06 9.26 -16.17
N GLY A 246 6.04 9.83 -15.51
CA GLY A 246 5.05 9.07 -14.75
C GLY A 246 4.92 9.56 -13.32
N TYR A 247 4.46 8.70 -12.41
CA TYR A 247 4.47 9.04 -10.98
C TYR A 247 5.90 8.93 -10.44
N MET A 248 6.34 9.97 -9.73
CA MET A 248 7.59 9.98 -8.98
C MET A 248 7.27 10.11 -7.49
N SER A 249 7.84 9.23 -6.68
CA SER A 249 7.71 9.32 -5.22
C SER A 249 8.34 10.63 -4.74
N ASN A 250 7.65 11.35 -3.86
CA ASN A 250 8.18 12.54 -3.21
C ASN A 250 8.31 12.37 -1.69
N LEU A 251 7.68 11.34 -1.13
CA LEU A 251 7.76 10.96 0.26
C LEU A 251 7.51 9.47 0.34
N ASN A 252 8.34 8.77 1.10
CA ASN A 252 8.13 7.37 1.41
C ASN A 252 8.37 7.14 2.89
N GLU A 253 7.53 6.33 3.50
CA GLU A 253 7.69 5.84 4.86
C GLU A 253 8.92 4.93 4.92
N CYS A 254 9.85 5.27 5.81
CA CYS A 254 10.84 4.32 6.26
C CYS A 254 10.12 3.35 7.19
N ARG A 255 9.96 2.10 6.75
CA ARG A 255 9.48 1.05 7.63
C ARG A 255 10.76 0.45 8.21
N ASP A 256 10.97 0.56 9.53
CA ASP A 256 12.11 -0.08 10.19
C ASP A 256 11.99 -1.59 9.97
N PHE A 257 12.64 -2.04 8.92
CA PHE A 257 13.08 -3.40 8.68
C PHE A 257 14.59 -3.35 8.83
N ASN A 258 15.21 -4.46 9.21
CA ASN A 258 16.60 -4.72 8.85
C ASN A 258 16.81 -4.29 7.39
N GLY A 259 17.85 -3.51 7.13
CA GLY A 259 18.11 -2.71 5.95
C GLY A 259 18.07 -3.45 4.61
N ASP A 260 17.87 -4.77 4.57
CA ASP A 260 17.69 -5.53 3.34
C ASP A 260 16.35 -5.22 2.64
N GLY A 261 15.44 -4.54 3.34
CA GLY A 261 14.17 -4.08 2.77
C GLY A 261 13.25 -5.21 2.33
N THR A 262 13.52 -6.45 2.76
CA THR A 262 12.70 -7.63 2.50
C THR A 262 11.93 -8.03 3.75
N PRO A 263 10.68 -7.55 3.92
CA PRO A 263 9.71 -8.39 4.61
C PRO A 263 9.54 -9.67 3.79
N GLU A 264 10.16 -10.78 4.21
CA GLU A 264 9.64 -12.10 3.88
C GLU A 264 8.27 -12.24 4.57
N LEU A 265 7.24 -11.81 3.84
CA LEU A 265 5.84 -12.06 4.15
C LEU A 265 5.26 -12.95 3.08
#